data_AF-A0A194W7Y0-F1
#
_entry.id   AF-A0A194W7Y0-F1
#
_cell.length_a   1.000
_cell.length_b   1.000
_cell.length_c   1.000
_cell.angle_alpha   90.00
_cell.angle_beta   90.00
_cell.angle_gamma   90.00
#
_symmetry.space_group_name_H-M   'P 1'
#
loop_
_entity.id
_entity.type
_entity.pdbx_description
1 polymer ?
#
loop_
_entity_poly.entity_id
_entity_poly.type
_entity_poly.pdbx_seq_one_letter_code
_entity_poly.pdbx_strand_id
1 'polypeptide(L)'
;MGRWNSFTERKGERCEDSDTSEDSVTLKELPLVHPIDPLYSFPEMEEFHLAPLLLWTSEDAELNALSTLMSARQCNPSSMYNQVKAFKYTMTFKSPKSYRNLFVDFPHMYDPILKPEIVPPKLLERFQNLDAKQLEAYKHLLSKIPHGVCILPGGPGAGKTHFNTTVAATLLLKDERLFPGEWSPRASRNKVLFLMDMNQPLTDLANKMHRLCGELNLTRKETDGTEVPRIVIRVFCWSYDKTSVLRGKLEAEREELLQGNLGDDTGKGKRPDEADGPLSHYEAGADNSELIPIYKLSKSFRKAGTPSNEWTAPTLDQLAKLWYEKHKFTKYNVLRQLFECPYSARFEELLDHEVDNVYTDVLRAADVLVMTSVTASKLSEYLKSCFNPALVLFDEAPHARELSTLIPIANFNPAAWMYTGDHRQTKPWVGSHGKFPVINEFVHQLRVSMMERAYVANPNMPSLLINHRAHGDLQRLGSQLFYDGKMIPAKDPCEPDALPPSTLYLRQEYIMPLKYNTDPTVSRLIVVLKGIGSPEQVQKSWSHPGHQQWAMGLVTRLLRDPQFLQTNGQDSGTILIMSPYKEAFLEYRKAIKELKKKSPDL
;
A
#
# COMPACT_ATOMS: atom_id res chain seq x y z
N MET A 1 21.52 -51.52 -44.99
CA MET A 1 22.07 -50.17 -44.71
C MET A 1 21.92 -49.96 -43.21
N GLY A 2 22.90 -49.55 -42.41
CA GLY A 2 24.32 -49.32 -42.66
C GLY A 2 25.02 -49.13 -41.31
N ARG A 3 25.94 -50.04 -40.99
CA ARG A 3 26.86 -50.08 -39.83
C ARG A 3 27.67 -48.79 -39.64
N TRP A 4 28.17 -48.60 -38.42
CA TRP A 4 29.56 -48.32 -37.95
C TRP A 4 29.44 -48.10 -36.40
N ASN A 5 30.18 -48.68 -35.45
CA ASN A 5 31.62 -48.99 -35.24
C ASN A 5 32.50 -47.73 -35.10
N SER A 6 33.45 -47.58 -34.15
CA SER A 6 33.89 -48.39 -32.97
C SER A 6 35.03 -47.64 -32.18
N PHE A 7 35.72 -48.30 -31.22
CA PHE A 7 36.94 -47.88 -30.44
C PHE A 7 36.68 -46.93 -29.22
N THR A 8 36.87 -47.28 -27.93
CA THR A 8 38.01 -47.80 -27.07
C THR A 8 38.87 -46.67 -26.48
N GLU A 9 39.10 -46.51 -25.16
CA GLU A 9 39.65 -47.39 -24.08
C GLU A 9 41.18 -47.27 -23.87
N ARG A 10 41.58 -46.81 -22.67
CA ARG A 10 42.88 -46.89 -21.95
C ARG A 10 42.62 -46.33 -20.52
N LYS A 11 43.05 -46.82 -19.34
CA LYS A 11 44.19 -47.65 -18.85
C LYS A 11 45.57 -47.02 -19.12
N GLY A 12 46.48 -46.80 -18.15
CA GLY A 12 46.53 -47.07 -16.69
C GLY A 12 47.95 -46.68 -16.17
N GLU A 13 48.41 -46.89 -14.94
CA GLU A 13 47.85 -47.36 -13.65
C GLU A 13 48.81 -46.93 -12.50
N ARG A 14 48.26 -46.71 -11.27
CA ARG A 14 48.72 -47.27 -9.97
C ARG A 14 50.19 -47.15 -9.49
N CYS A 15 50.36 -46.64 -8.25
CA CYS A 15 51.25 -47.05 -7.13
C CYS A 15 50.89 -46.12 -5.92
N GLU A 16 50.90 -46.49 -4.62
CA GLU A 16 51.94 -47.15 -3.77
C GLU A 16 53.14 -46.20 -3.50
N ASP A 17 53.61 -45.93 -2.26
CA ASP A 17 53.12 -46.35 -0.92
C ASP A 17 53.74 -45.51 0.24
N SER A 18 53.41 -45.84 1.51
CA SER A 18 54.20 -45.67 2.75
C SER A 18 54.44 -44.30 3.46
N ASP A 19 53.88 -44.19 4.67
CA ASP A 19 54.49 -43.93 6.00
C ASP A 19 55.36 -42.72 6.42
N THR A 20 55.07 -42.26 7.67
CA THR A 20 55.91 -41.49 8.64
C THR A 20 56.35 -40.06 8.26
N SER A 21 56.58 -39.13 9.20
CA SER A 21 56.78 -39.21 10.66
C SER A 21 56.09 -38.06 11.43
N GLU A 22 56.13 -38.11 12.77
CA GLU A 22 56.02 -36.90 13.59
C GLU A 22 57.24 -36.00 13.36
N ASP A 23 57.06 -34.68 13.40
CA ASP A 23 58.02 -33.79 14.05
C ASP A 23 57.38 -32.43 14.41
N SER A 24 57.90 -31.80 15.46
CA SER A 24 57.42 -30.50 15.95
C SER A 24 58.35 -29.37 15.51
N VAL A 25 57.84 -28.19 15.10
CA VAL A 25 58.62 -26.93 15.23
C VAL A 25 57.77 -25.65 15.09
N THR A 26 58.04 -24.70 16.00
CA THR A 26 57.73 -23.26 16.07
C THR A 26 56.46 -22.65 15.46
N LEU A 27 55.81 -21.80 16.26
CA LEU A 27 55.10 -20.60 15.80
C LEU A 27 55.93 -19.83 14.75
N LYS A 28 55.34 -19.58 13.57
CA LYS A 28 55.82 -18.56 12.63
C LYS A 28 54.85 -17.40 12.58
N GLU A 29 55.40 -16.20 12.47
CA GLU A 29 54.66 -14.94 12.47
C GLU A 29 53.79 -14.81 11.22
N LEU A 30 52.62 -14.17 11.36
CA LEU A 30 51.77 -13.84 10.22
C LEU A 30 52.48 -12.76 9.36
N PRO A 31 52.51 -12.91 8.02
CA PRO A 31 53.11 -11.91 7.16
C PRO A 31 52.32 -10.59 7.25
N LEU A 32 53.03 -9.46 7.31
CA LEU A 32 52.38 -8.15 7.26
C LEU A 32 51.64 -7.99 5.93
N VAL A 33 50.35 -7.65 6.00
CA VAL A 33 49.56 -7.25 4.83
C VAL A 33 50.09 -5.90 4.35
N HIS A 34 50.70 -5.88 3.16
CA HIS A 34 51.11 -4.64 2.51
C HIS A 34 49.88 -3.75 2.23
N PRO A 35 50.01 -2.41 2.32
CA PRO A 35 48.95 -1.49 1.93
C PRO A 35 48.65 -1.65 0.43
N ILE A 36 47.36 -1.72 0.08
CA ILE A 36 46.92 -1.83 -1.30
C ILE A 36 47.09 -0.46 -1.98
N ASP A 37 47.84 -0.43 -3.08
CA ASP A 37 48.14 0.78 -3.86
C ASP A 37 46.87 1.24 -4.63
N PRO A 38 46.35 2.46 -4.39
CA PRO A 38 45.04 2.90 -4.89
C PRO A 38 45.05 3.38 -6.35
N LEU A 39 45.79 2.69 -7.23
CA LEU A 39 45.96 3.01 -8.64
C LEU A 39 45.58 1.85 -9.58
N TYR A 40 44.40 1.27 -9.34
CA TYR A 40 43.69 0.50 -10.37
C TYR A 40 42.59 1.34 -11.01
N SER A 41 42.73 1.62 -12.30
CA SER A 41 41.69 2.24 -13.12
C SER A 41 40.52 1.29 -13.29
N PHE A 42 39.34 1.68 -12.78
CA PHE A 42 38.10 1.00 -13.12
C PHE A 42 37.79 1.19 -14.62
N PRO A 43 37.19 0.18 -15.29
CA PRO A 43 36.56 0.40 -16.59
C PRO A 43 35.42 1.41 -16.48
N GLU A 44 35.08 2.08 -17.57
CA GLU A 44 33.89 2.94 -17.65
C GLU A 44 32.63 2.09 -17.39
N MET A 45 32.06 2.21 -16.18
CA MET A 45 30.72 1.74 -15.89
C MET A 45 29.72 2.83 -16.30
N GLU A 46 28.60 2.46 -16.92
CA GLU A 46 27.50 3.39 -17.20
C GLU A 46 26.90 3.88 -15.88
N GLU A 47 27.21 5.12 -15.48
CA GLU A 47 26.82 5.66 -14.18
C GLU A 47 25.32 5.97 -14.10
N PHE A 48 24.54 5.02 -13.59
CA PHE A 48 23.15 5.25 -13.19
C PHE A 48 23.08 5.98 -11.83
N HIS A 49 23.35 7.29 -11.86
CA HIS A 49 23.20 8.18 -10.71
C HIS A 49 21.75 8.22 -10.21
N LEU A 50 21.49 7.70 -9.00
CA LEU A 50 20.16 7.68 -8.38
C LEU A 50 19.65 9.06 -7.92
N ALA A 51 20.53 10.06 -7.82
CA ALA A 51 20.24 11.39 -7.26
C ALA A 51 19.07 12.17 -7.93
N PRO A 52 18.86 12.14 -9.27
CA PRO A 52 17.81 12.94 -9.91
C PRO A 52 16.37 12.45 -9.66
N LEU A 53 16.19 11.17 -9.29
CA LEU A 53 14.86 10.50 -9.27
C LEU A 53 13.93 10.95 -8.12
N LEU A 54 14.46 11.70 -7.16
CA LEU A 54 13.82 11.88 -5.86
C LEU A 54 12.82 13.06 -5.79
N LEU A 55 12.90 14.00 -6.74
CA LEU A 55 12.25 15.32 -6.64
C LEU A 55 10.88 15.43 -7.34
N TRP A 56 10.43 14.39 -8.06
CA TRP A 56 9.20 14.46 -8.85
C TRP A 56 7.93 14.61 -7.99
N THR A 57 6.97 15.40 -8.46
CA THR A 57 5.64 15.54 -7.85
C THR A 57 4.71 14.40 -8.24
N SER A 58 3.48 14.40 -7.73
CA SER A 58 2.42 13.49 -8.21
C SER A 58 2.02 13.77 -9.66
N GLU A 59 2.20 15.00 -10.15
CA GLU A 59 1.85 15.39 -11.52
C GLU A 59 2.90 14.90 -12.51
N ASP A 60 4.19 15.03 -12.20
CA ASP A 60 5.29 14.51 -13.02
C ASP A 60 5.20 12.99 -13.21
N ALA A 61 4.88 12.25 -12.15
CA ALA A 61 4.69 10.79 -12.21
C ALA A 61 3.49 10.40 -13.10
N GLU A 62 2.40 11.17 -13.03
CA GLU A 62 1.20 10.97 -13.85
C GLU A 62 1.44 11.29 -15.33
N LEU A 63 2.08 12.43 -15.62
CA LEU A 63 2.41 12.88 -16.97
C LEU A 63 3.46 11.98 -17.61
N ASN A 64 4.49 11.52 -16.88
CA ASN A 64 5.46 10.57 -17.40
C ASN A 64 4.83 9.22 -17.73
N ALA A 65 3.93 8.70 -16.88
CA ALA A 65 3.20 7.46 -17.16
C ALA A 65 2.33 7.58 -18.42
N LEU A 66 1.62 8.70 -18.59
CA LEU A 66 0.83 8.98 -19.80
C LEU A 66 1.73 9.12 -21.05
N SER A 67 2.83 9.87 -20.95
CA SER A 67 3.79 10.08 -22.04
C SER A 67 4.43 8.76 -22.49
N THR A 68 4.83 7.91 -21.54
CA THR A 68 5.35 6.58 -21.79
C THR A 68 4.34 5.72 -22.55
N LEU A 69 3.09 5.66 -22.08
CA LEU A 69 2.03 4.86 -22.72
C LEU A 69 1.59 5.40 -24.09
N MET A 70 1.62 6.71 -24.29
CA MET A 70 1.34 7.34 -25.59
C MET A 70 2.46 7.08 -26.59
N SER A 71 3.73 7.22 -26.18
CA SER A 71 4.90 6.92 -27.01
C SER A 71 4.95 5.44 -27.37
N ALA A 72 4.76 4.54 -26.40
CA ALA A 72 4.66 3.10 -26.63
C ALA A 72 3.46 2.74 -27.53
N ARG A 73 2.34 3.48 -27.45
CA ARG A 73 1.20 3.29 -28.36
C ARG A 73 1.52 3.65 -29.82
N GLN A 74 2.39 4.64 -30.04
CA GLN A 74 2.83 5.09 -31.37
C GLN A 74 3.91 4.16 -31.95
N CYS A 75 5.01 3.95 -31.23
CA CYS A 75 6.14 3.13 -31.67
C CYS A 75 5.85 1.62 -31.60
N ASN A 76 4.84 1.20 -30.83
CA ASN A 76 4.41 -0.18 -30.64
C ASN A 76 5.55 -1.18 -30.34
N PRO A 77 6.43 -0.91 -29.35
CA PRO A 77 7.58 -1.77 -29.06
C PRO A 77 7.13 -3.08 -28.41
N SER A 78 7.76 -4.20 -28.80
CA SER A 78 7.40 -5.55 -28.35
C SER A 78 7.43 -5.72 -26.83
N SER A 79 8.35 -5.04 -26.13
CA SER A 79 8.48 -5.04 -24.67
C SER A 79 7.30 -4.42 -23.92
N MET A 80 6.47 -3.61 -24.60
CA MET A 80 5.29 -2.97 -24.02
C MET A 80 3.96 -3.43 -24.64
N TYR A 81 3.95 -4.56 -25.36
CA TYR A 81 2.78 -5.05 -26.09
C TYR A 81 1.52 -5.21 -25.21
N ASN A 82 1.68 -5.71 -23.97
CA ASN A 82 0.58 -5.88 -23.02
C ASN A 82 0.12 -4.53 -22.46
N GLN A 83 1.05 -3.67 -22.05
CA GLN A 83 0.82 -2.33 -21.52
C GLN A 83 0.06 -1.46 -22.54
N VAL A 84 0.45 -1.51 -23.81
CA VAL A 84 -0.19 -0.81 -24.92
C VAL A 84 -1.59 -1.37 -25.22
N LYS A 85 -1.82 -2.68 -25.08
CA LYS A 85 -3.15 -3.29 -25.15
C LYS A 85 -4.05 -2.87 -24.00
N ALA A 86 -3.53 -2.93 -22.76
CA ALA A 86 -4.21 -2.51 -21.55
C ALA A 86 -4.63 -1.04 -21.62
N PHE A 87 -3.73 -0.14 -22.02
CA PHE A 87 -4.01 1.29 -22.22
C PHE A 87 -5.05 1.53 -23.33
N LYS A 88 -4.92 0.88 -24.49
CA LYS A 88 -5.93 0.96 -25.57
C LYS A 88 -7.31 0.47 -25.13
N TYR A 89 -7.37 -0.47 -24.18
CA TYR A 89 -8.62 -0.92 -23.57
C TYR A 89 -9.14 0.07 -22.52
N THR A 90 -8.33 0.52 -21.55
CA THR A 90 -8.80 1.44 -20.50
C THR A 90 -9.33 2.75 -21.07
N MET A 91 -8.81 3.26 -22.20
CA MET A 91 -9.36 4.43 -22.88
C MET A 91 -10.85 4.33 -23.27
N THR A 92 -11.43 3.12 -23.39
CA THR A 92 -12.83 2.94 -23.83
C THR A 92 -13.67 1.98 -22.98
N PHE A 93 -13.03 1.03 -22.29
CA PHE A 93 -13.64 -0.11 -21.61
C PHE A 93 -14.60 -0.95 -22.49
N LYS A 94 -14.45 -0.89 -23.82
CA LYS A 94 -15.32 -1.54 -24.81
C LYS A 94 -14.56 -2.52 -25.69
N SER A 95 -15.28 -3.53 -26.20
CA SER A 95 -14.85 -4.48 -27.23
C SER A 95 -13.41 -5.02 -27.10
N PRO A 96 -13.03 -5.61 -25.95
CA PRO A 96 -11.69 -6.15 -25.76
C PRO A 96 -11.38 -7.30 -26.73
N LYS A 97 -10.31 -7.15 -27.52
CA LYS A 97 -9.85 -8.11 -28.54
C LYS A 97 -9.13 -9.34 -28.00
N SER A 98 -8.71 -9.36 -26.73
CA SER A 98 -8.09 -10.52 -26.08
C SER A 98 -8.36 -10.50 -24.58
N TYR A 99 -8.53 -11.68 -23.99
CA TYR A 99 -8.70 -11.90 -22.56
C TYR A 99 -7.52 -12.71 -22.03
N ARG A 100 -7.24 -12.58 -20.73
CA ARG A 100 -6.21 -13.34 -20.00
C ARG A 100 -6.85 -14.12 -18.86
N ASN A 101 -6.35 -15.32 -18.59
CA ASN A 101 -6.91 -16.24 -17.61
C ASN A 101 -5.85 -16.55 -16.55
N LEU A 102 -6.01 -16.03 -15.33
CA LEU A 102 -5.03 -16.23 -14.26
C LEU A 102 -4.92 -17.71 -13.83
N PHE A 103 -5.88 -18.56 -14.18
CA PHE A 103 -5.83 -20.00 -13.90
C PHE A 103 -5.09 -20.81 -14.98
N VAL A 104 -4.82 -20.21 -16.14
CA VAL A 104 -3.87 -20.74 -17.13
C VAL A 104 -2.45 -20.31 -16.79
N ASP A 105 -2.30 -19.04 -16.37
CA ASP A 105 -1.02 -18.48 -15.94
C ASP A 105 -0.54 -19.03 -14.57
N PHE A 106 -1.47 -19.41 -13.68
CA PHE A 106 -1.17 -19.94 -12.33
C PHE A 106 -2.10 -21.11 -11.95
N PRO A 107 -1.84 -22.35 -12.41
CA PRO A 107 -2.77 -23.49 -12.26
C PRO A 107 -3.06 -23.92 -10.81
N HIS A 108 -2.22 -23.54 -9.83
CA HIS A 108 -2.50 -23.75 -8.40
C HIS A 108 -3.61 -22.85 -7.85
N MET A 109 -3.89 -21.72 -8.49
CA MET A 109 -5.03 -20.87 -8.16
C MET A 109 -6.36 -21.46 -8.65
N TYR A 110 -6.36 -22.47 -9.52
CA TYR A 110 -7.60 -23.07 -10.02
C TYR A 110 -8.31 -23.90 -8.94
N ASP A 111 -9.40 -23.33 -8.43
CA ASP A 111 -10.32 -23.86 -7.42
C ASP A 111 -9.64 -24.49 -6.19
N PRO A 112 -9.07 -23.66 -5.28
CA PRO A 112 -8.33 -24.15 -4.10
C PRO A 112 -9.17 -25.03 -3.16
N ILE A 113 -10.50 -24.92 -3.21
CA ILE A 113 -11.44 -25.75 -2.43
C ILE A 113 -11.40 -27.23 -2.87
N LEU A 114 -11.08 -27.50 -4.14
CA LEU A 114 -11.01 -28.85 -4.71
C LEU A 114 -9.65 -29.55 -4.49
N LYS A 115 -8.71 -28.90 -3.80
CA LYS A 115 -7.35 -29.41 -3.53
C LYS A 115 -6.93 -29.13 -2.07
N PRO A 116 -7.74 -29.50 -1.06
CA PRO A 116 -7.51 -29.14 0.34
C PRO A 116 -6.17 -29.65 0.89
N GLU A 117 -5.62 -30.72 0.30
CA GLU A 117 -4.34 -31.33 0.67
C GLU A 117 -3.09 -30.51 0.30
N ILE A 118 -3.23 -29.49 -0.57
CA ILE A 118 -2.12 -28.57 -0.93
C ILE A 118 -2.36 -27.11 -0.52
N VAL A 119 -3.44 -26.83 0.22
CA VAL A 119 -3.86 -25.47 0.62
C VAL A 119 -3.84 -25.38 2.15
N PRO A 120 -3.16 -24.38 2.76
CA PRO A 120 -3.17 -24.19 4.20
C PRO A 120 -4.62 -24.07 4.74
N PRO A 121 -4.99 -24.77 5.83
CA PRO A 121 -6.39 -24.85 6.27
C PRO A 121 -7.08 -23.50 6.48
N LYS A 122 -6.37 -22.49 7.01
CA LYS A 122 -6.89 -21.12 7.15
C LYS A 122 -7.12 -20.39 5.81
N LEU A 123 -6.42 -20.75 4.73
CA LEU A 123 -6.70 -20.20 3.40
C LEU A 123 -7.91 -20.90 2.79
N LEU A 124 -8.06 -22.22 2.99
CA LEU A 124 -9.28 -22.95 2.63
C LEU A 124 -10.51 -22.39 3.37
N GLU A 125 -10.39 -22.13 4.67
CA GLU A 125 -11.40 -21.44 5.48
C GLU A 125 -11.75 -20.06 4.91
N ARG A 126 -10.75 -19.25 4.53
CA ARG A 126 -10.97 -17.96 3.86
C ARG A 126 -11.67 -18.10 2.51
N PHE A 127 -11.47 -19.19 1.78
CA PHE A 127 -12.19 -19.50 0.53
C PHE A 127 -13.63 -19.93 0.78
N GLN A 128 -13.88 -20.72 1.83
CA GLN A 128 -15.23 -21.12 2.27
C GLN A 128 -16.04 -19.92 2.77
N ASN A 129 -15.37 -18.94 3.38
CA ASN A 129 -15.94 -17.67 3.86
C ASN A 129 -16.09 -16.59 2.77
N LEU A 130 -15.76 -16.85 1.50
CA LEU A 130 -16.06 -15.91 0.41
C LEU A 130 -17.55 -15.96 0.06
N ASP A 131 -18.20 -14.80 0.02
CA ASP A 131 -19.60 -14.71 -0.40
C ASP A 131 -19.79 -15.03 -1.90
N ALA A 132 -21.04 -15.26 -2.32
CA ALA A 132 -21.36 -15.64 -3.69
C ALA A 132 -20.85 -14.65 -4.76
N LYS A 133 -20.76 -13.34 -4.46
CA LYS A 133 -20.23 -12.32 -5.37
C LYS A 133 -18.71 -12.30 -5.40
N GLN A 134 -18.06 -12.58 -4.27
CA GLN A 134 -16.62 -12.80 -4.19
C GLN A 134 -16.20 -14.08 -4.92
N LEU A 135 -16.97 -15.17 -4.80
CA LEU A 135 -16.74 -16.42 -5.54
C LEU A 135 -16.99 -16.26 -7.05
N GLU A 136 -18.05 -15.54 -7.44
CA GLU A 136 -18.32 -15.19 -8.85
C GLU A 136 -17.17 -14.36 -9.45
N ALA A 137 -16.70 -13.34 -8.73
CA ALA A 137 -15.53 -12.56 -9.14
C ALA A 137 -14.26 -13.44 -9.23
N TYR A 138 -14.03 -14.33 -8.24
CA TYR A 138 -12.89 -15.24 -8.28
C TYR A 138 -12.93 -16.15 -9.51
N LYS A 139 -14.00 -16.93 -9.67
CA LYS A 139 -14.05 -17.99 -10.70
C LYS A 139 -14.26 -17.43 -12.11
N HIS A 140 -15.07 -16.38 -12.28
CA HIS A 140 -15.41 -15.86 -13.62
C HIS A 140 -14.58 -14.65 -14.06
N LEU A 141 -14.37 -13.65 -13.19
CA LEU A 141 -13.62 -12.44 -13.60
C LEU A 141 -12.13 -12.73 -13.80
N LEU A 142 -11.49 -13.49 -12.88
CA LEU A 142 -10.06 -13.83 -12.99
C LEU A 142 -9.76 -14.80 -14.15
N SER A 143 -10.75 -15.57 -14.59
CA SER A 143 -10.62 -16.47 -15.75
C SER A 143 -10.71 -15.75 -17.11
N LYS A 144 -11.20 -14.50 -17.14
CA LYS A 144 -11.53 -13.78 -18.37
C LYS A 144 -11.25 -12.28 -18.24
N ILE A 145 -10.03 -11.92 -17.84
CA ILE A 145 -9.61 -10.54 -17.62
C ILE A 145 -9.37 -9.83 -18.96
N PRO A 146 -10.11 -8.75 -19.32
CA PRO A 146 -9.92 -8.01 -20.57
C PRO A 146 -8.52 -7.37 -20.67
N HIS A 147 -7.70 -7.83 -21.62
CA HIS A 147 -6.30 -7.37 -21.81
C HIS A 147 -5.44 -7.31 -20.53
N GLY A 148 -5.73 -8.17 -19.53
CA GLY A 148 -5.07 -8.15 -18.23
C GLY A 148 -5.55 -7.06 -17.26
N VAL A 149 -6.47 -6.18 -17.64
CA VAL A 149 -7.06 -5.15 -16.76
C VAL A 149 -8.39 -5.65 -16.18
N CYS A 150 -8.39 -5.90 -14.87
CA CYS A 150 -9.56 -6.27 -14.08
C CYS A 150 -10.07 -5.03 -13.32
N ILE A 151 -11.33 -4.66 -13.51
CA ILE A 151 -11.99 -3.61 -12.72
C ILE A 151 -13.10 -4.29 -11.89
N LEU A 152 -13.04 -4.18 -10.56
CA LEU A 152 -13.99 -4.81 -9.64
C LEU A 152 -14.49 -3.78 -8.60
N PRO A 153 -15.60 -3.07 -8.90
CA PRO A 153 -16.27 -2.22 -7.91
C PRO A 153 -16.77 -3.01 -6.71
N GLY A 154 -16.84 -2.38 -5.54
CA GLY A 154 -17.48 -2.97 -4.37
C GLY A 154 -17.87 -1.97 -3.31
N GLY A 155 -19.03 -2.18 -2.69
CA GLY A 155 -19.61 -1.28 -1.71
C GLY A 155 -18.81 -1.16 -0.39
N PRO A 156 -19.27 -0.32 0.54
CA PRO A 156 -18.76 -0.30 1.91
C PRO A 156 -18.98 -1.66 2.57
N GLY A 157 -17.95 -2.21 3.23
CA GLY A 157 -18.06 -3.50 3.94
C GLY A 157 -18.10 -4.75 3.04
N ALA A 158 -18.04 -4.61 1.71
CA ALA A 158 -18.16 -5.72 0.77
C ALA A 158 -16.85 -6.50 0.51
N GLY A 159 -16.01 -6.66 1.53
CA GLY A 159 -14.85 -7.56 1.48
C GLY A 159 -13.71 -7.22 0.51
N LYS A 160 -13.73 -6.13 -0.27
CA LYS A 160 -12.71 -5.79 -1.31
C LYS A 160 -11.26 -6.13 -0.93
N THR A 161 -10.75 -5.57 0.17
CA THR A 161 -9.38 -5.81 0.65
C THR A 161 -9.17 -7.24 1.20
N HIS A 162 -10.21 -7.90 1.71
CA HIS A 162 -10.16 -9.33 2.03
C HIS A 162 -9.98 -10.14 0.74
N PHE A 163 -10.81 -9.91 -0.27
CA PHE A 163 -10.73 -10.58 -1.58
C PHE A 163 -9.34 -10.41 -2.20
N ASN A 164 -8.81 -9.19 -2.27
CA ASN A 164 -7.46 -8.93 -2.79
C ASN A 164 -6.36 -9.66 -2.01
N THR A 165 -6.41 -9.65 -0.66
CA THR A 165 -5.41 -10.38 0.16
C THR A 165 -5.55 -11.90 0.03
N THR A 166 -6.76 -12.43 -0.16
CA THR A 166 -6.98 -13.86 -0.44
C THR A 166 -6.46 -14.25 -1.83
N VAL A 167 -6.71 -13.45 -2.88
CA VAL A 167 -6.16 -13.66 -4.23
C VAL A 167 -4.62 -13.62 -4.20
N ALA A 168 -4.03 -12.62 -3.55
CA ALA A 168 -2.57 -12.50 -3.40
C ALA A 168 -1.96 -13.70 -2.64
N ALA A 169 -2.56 -14.10 -1.52
CA ALA A 169 -2.09 -15.25 -0.74
C ALA A 169 -2.17 -16.56 -1.55
N THR A 170 -3.19 -16.72 -2.39
CA THR A 170 -3.33 -17.91 -3.25
C THR A 170 -2.25 -17.96 -4.33
N LEU A 171 -1.93 -16.82 -4.95
CA LEU A 171 -0.83 -16.74 -5.92
C LEU A 171 0.52 -17.12 -5.27
N LEU A 172 0.76 -16.66 -4.04
CA LEU A 172 1.98 -16.91 -3.27
C LEU A 172 2.11 -18.32 -2.67
N LEU A 173 1.10 -19.20 -2.82
CA LEU A 173 1.16 -20.59 -2.34
C LEU A 173 2.29 -21.40 -2.97
N LYS A 174 2.57 -21.14 -4.25
CA LYS A 174 3.59 -21.85 -5.04
C LYS A 174 4.27 -20.85 -5.96
N ASP A 175 5.59 -21.01 -6.11
CA ASP A 175 6.33 -20.37 -7.19
C ASP A 175 6.16 -21.20 -8.48
N GLU A 176 6.03 -20.50 -9.60
CA GLU A 176 5.92 -21.10 -10.92
C GLU A 176 7.24 -21.78 -11.32
N ARG A 177 7.19 -22.81 -12.16
CA ARG A 177 8.36 -23.27 -12.93
C ARG A 177 8.14 -22.86 -14.38
N LEU A 178 9.06 -22.07 -14.94
CA LEU A 178 8.90 -21.56 -16.30
C LEU A 178 8.92 -22.71 -17.33
N PHE A 179 8.27 -22.44 -18.47
CA PHE A 179 7.89 -23.40 -19.50
C PHE A 179 9.08 -24.18 -20.11
N PRO A 180 8.85 -25.40 -20.63
CA PRO A 180 9.89 -26.24 -21.21
C PRO A 180 10.51 -25.61 -22.47
N GLY A 181 11.83 -25.46 -22.46
CA GLY A 181 12.62 -24.91 -23.56
C GLY A 181 14.00 -24.44 -23.12
N GLU A 182 14.10 -23.86 -21.92
CA GLU A 182 15.38 -23.61 -21.26
C GLU A 182 15.96 -24.91 -20.68
N TRP A 183 17.28 -25.09 -20.77
CA TRP A 183 17.98 -26.30 -20.27
C TRP A 183 18.03 -26.40 -18.74
N SER A 184 17.57 -25.36 -18.03
CA SER A 184 17.32 -25.38 -16.59
C SER A 184 16.03 -24.61 -16.29
N PRO A 185 14.89 -25.27 -15.99
CA PRO A 185 13.64 -24.56 -15.68
C PRO A 185 13.78 -23.81 -14.35
N ARG A 186 14.06 -22.51 -14.43
CA ARG A 186 14.14 -21.64 -13.25
C ARG A 186 12.76 -21.48 -12.64
N ALA A 187 12.70 -21.49 -11.31
CA ALA A 187 11.48 -21.13 -10.59
C ALA A 187 11.23 -19.62 -10.77
N SER A 188 10.11 -19.26 -11.41
CA SER A 188 9.64 -17.89 -11.43
C SER A 188 8.96 -17.60 -10.09
N ARG A 189 9.69 -16.91 -9.22
CA ARG A 189 9.20 -16.51 -7.91
C ARG A 189 7.99 -15.59 -8.07
N ASN A 190 6.85 -16.00 -7.52
CA ASN A 190 5.62 -15.24 -7.64
C ASN A 190 5.68 -14.00 -6.73
N LYS A 191 5.41 -12.82 -7.32
CA LYS A 191 5.57 -11.50 -6.69
C LYS A 191 4.31 -10.65 -6.83
N VAL A 192 3.93 -9.92 -5.79
CA VAL A 192 2.72 -9.08 -5.75
C VAL A 192 3.04 -7.62 -5.42
N LEU A 193 2.51 -6.69 -6.20
CA LEU A 193 2.58 -5.25 -5.92
C LEU A 193 1.21 -4.73 -5.47
N PHE A 194 1.10 -4.29 -4.23
CA PHE A 194 -0.08 -3.56 -3.73
C PHE A 194 0.14 -2.05 -3.85
N LEU A 195 -0.85 -1.37 -4.44
CA LEU A 195 -0.90 0.07 -4.62
C LEU A 195 -2.16 0.67 -3.99
N MET A 196 -2.01 1.83 -3.34
CA MET A 196 -3.10 2.68 -2.88
C MET A 196 -2.56 4.10 -2.66
N ASP A 197 -3.35 5.12 -2.95
CA ASP A 197 -2.89 6.53 -2.87
C ASP A 197 -3.11 7.18 -1.48
N MET A 198 -3.11 6.36 -0.42
CA MET A 198 -3.35 6.78 0.96
C MET A 198 -2.39 6.07 1.91
N ASN A 199 -1.45 6.82 2.51
CA ASN A 199 -0.32 6.23 3.23
C ASN A 199 -0.69 5.38 4.47
N GLN A 200 -1.74 5.73 5.23
CA GLN A 200 -2.12 4.99 6.44
C GLN A 200 -2.83 3.66 6.11
N PRO A 201 -3.94 3.62 5.33
CA PRO A 201 -4.59 2.34 5.01
C PRO A 201 -3.68 1.40 4.20
N LEU A 202 -2.73 1.93 3.45
CA LEU A 202 -1.67 1.18 2.78
C LEU A 202 -0.68 0.52 3.77
N THR A 203 -0.38 1.16 4.90
CA THR A 203 0.39 0.56 6.01
C THR A 203 -0.43 -0.50 6.73
N ASP A 204 -1.72 -0.26 6.96
CA ASP A 204 -2.64 -1.24 7.56
C ASP A 204 -2.78 -2.48 6.67
N LEU A 205 -2.83 -2.30 5.35
CA LEU A 205 -2.79 -3.34 4.33
C LEU A 205 -1.46 -4.13 4.34
N ALA A 206 -0.32 -3.45 4.45
CA ALA A 206 0.98 -4.12 4.55
C ALA A 206 1.05 -5.04 5.78
N ASN A 207 0.65 -4.51 6.95
CA ASN A 207 0.59 -5.28 8.21
C ASN A 207 -0.37 -6.47 8.09
N LYS A 208 -1.53 -6.27 7.47
CA LYS A 208 -2.52 -7.34 7.24
C LYS A 208 -2.00 -8.43 6.30
N MET A 209 -1.26 -8.07 5.25
CA MET A 209 -0.68 -9.04 4.31
C MET A 209 0.51 -9.78 4.93
N HIS A 210 1.37 -9.10 5.67
CA HIS A 210 2.48 -9.69 6.42
C HIS A 210 1.98 -10.70 7.46
N ARG A 211 1.00 -10.30 8.28
CA ARG A 211 0.31 -11.20 9.21
C ARG A 211 -0.30 -12.40 8.49
N LEU A 212 -0.98 -12.20 7.35
CA LEU A 212 -1.59 -13.28 6.58
C LEU A 212 -0.55 -14.28 6.06
N CYS A 213 0.60 -13.83 5.56
CA CYS A 213 1.70 -14.70 5.15
C CYS A 213 2.19 -15.59 6.32
N GLY A 214 2.35 -15.00 7.52
CA GLY A 214 2.72 -15.75 8.72
C GLY A 214 1.63 -16.70 9.22
N GLU A 215 0.38 -16.23 9.32
CA GLU A 215 -0.77 -17.04 9.76
C GLU A 215 -1.02 -18.30 8.92
N LEU A 216 -0.70 -18.22 7.62
CA LEU A 216 -0.81 -19.30 6.64
C LEU A 216 0.48 -20.14 6.48
N ASN A 217 1.58 -19.77 7.16
CA ASN A 217 2.93 -20.32 6.96
C ASN A 217 3.37 -20.31 5.48
N LEU A 218 3.13 -19.22 4.74
CA LEU A 218 3.56 -19.13 3.34
C LEU A 218 5.09 -19.06 3.26
N THR A 219 5.70 -20.10 2.68
CA THR A 219 7.12 -20.16 2.36
C THR A 219 7.38 -19.90 0.88
N ARG A 220 8.65 -19.68 0.55
CA ARG A 220 9.26 -19.84 -0.78
C ARG A 220 10.47 -20.76 -0.65
N LYS A 221 10.97 -21.28 -1.77
CA LYS A 221 12.26 -21.98 -1.82
C LYS A 221 13.36 -21.03 -2.30
N GLU A 222 14.47 -20.97 -1.57
CA GLU A 222 15.70 -20.30 -2.03
C GLU A 222 16.53 -21.24 -2.93
N THR A 223 17.64 -20.75 -3.47
CA THR A 223 18.50 -21.47 -4.44
C THR A 223 19.16 -22.73 -3.90
N ASP A 224 19.31 -22.83 -2.57
CA ASP A 224 19.81 -24.02 -1.86
C ASP A 224 18.71 -25.04 -1.53
N GLY A 225 17.45 -24.76 -1.92
CA GLY A 225 16.28 -25.57 -1.63
C GLY A 225 15.67 -25.35 -0.25
N THR A 226 16.25 -24.50 0.60
CA THR A 226 15.69 -24.16 1.92
C THR A 226 14.35 -23.44 1.77
N GLU A 227 13.42 -23.73 2.69
CA GLU A 227 12.15 -23.02 2.76
C GLU A 227 12.21 -21.88 3.78
N VAL A 228 11.83 -20.69 3.33
CA VAL A 228 11.89 -19.46 4.13
C VAL A 228 10.58 -18.67 3.99
N PRO A 229 10.15 -17.90 5.02
CA PRO A 229 8.91 -17.14 4.98
C PRO A 229 8.83 -16.11 3.85
N ARG A 230 7.64 -15.92 3.27
CA ARG A 230 7.36 -14.87 2.28
C ARG A 230 7.64 -13.47 2.87
N ILE A 231 8.38 -12.65 2.13
CA ILE A 231 8.79 -11.30 2.56
C ILE A 231 7.79 -10.25 2.05
N VAL A 232 7.17 -9.52 2.97
CA VAL A 232 6.27 -8.38 2.72
C VAL A 232 6.97 -7.10 3.17
N ILE A 233 7.02 -6.07 2.31
CA ILE A 233 7.70 -4.80 2.59
C ILE A 233 6.76 -3.62 2.39
N ARG A 234 6.69 -2.73 3.39
CA ARG A 234 6.07 -1.41 3.24
C ARG A 234 7.10 -0.42 2.68
N VAL A 235 6.98 -0.07 1.41
CA VAL A 235 7.92 0.87 0.75
C VAL A 235 7.34 2.28 0.74
N PHE A 236 7.99 3.17 1.48
CA PHE A 236 7.77 4.61 1.36
C PHE A 236 8.63 5.15 0.22
N CYS A 237 8.24 6.29 -0.37
CA CYS A 237 9.16 7.01 -1.25
C CYS A 237 10.19 7.71 -0.36
N TRP A 238 11.49 7.59 -0.65
CA TRP A 238 12.56 8.13 0.18
C TRP A 238 12.47 9.66 0.44
N SER A 239 11.70 10.41 -0.35
CA SER A 239 11.37 11.80 -0.01
C SER A 239 10.53 11.90 1.27
N TYR A 240 9.57 10.99 1.51
CA TYR A 240 8.77 10.90 2.73
C TYR A 240 9.59 10.45 3.94
N ASP A 241 10.58 9.58 3.75
CA ASP A 241 11.49 9.13 4.82
C ASP A 241 12.37 10.25 5.38
N LYS A 242 12.26 11.48 4.85
CA LYS A 242 12.32 12.74 5.63
C LYS A 242 11.77 13.92 4.81
N THR A 243 10.44 14.03 4.65
CA THR A 243 9.82 15.29 4.17
C THR A 243 9.86 16.34 5.29
N SER A 244 11.05 16.90 5.52
CA SER A 244 11.19 18.27 6.01
C SER A 244 11.02 19.29 4.88
N VAL A 245 11.04 18.86 3.61
CA VAL A 245 10.54 19.62 2.47
C VAL A 245 9.09 20.03 2.79
N LEU A 246 8.85 21.34 2.80
CA LEU A 246 7.61 21.96 3.27
C LEU A 246 7.20 21.61 4.71
N ARG A 247 8.02 21.01 5.58
CA ARG A 247 7.68 20.94 7.02
C ARG A 247 7.77 22.31 7.67
N GLY A 248 8.77 23.13 7.30
CA GLY A 248 8.81 24.54 7.69
C GLY A 248 7.57 25.30 7.22
N LYS A 249 7.10 25.05 5.99
CA LYS A 249 5.92 25.72 5.42
C LYS A 249 4.58 25.18 5.97
N LEU A 250 4.41 23.87 6.13
CA LEU A 250 3.21 23.26 6.74
C LEU A 250 3.16 23.42 8.26
N GLU A 251 4.29 23.58 8.95
CA GLU A 251 4.29 23.95 10.37
C GLU A 251 4.22 25.47 10.57
N ALA A 252 4.72 26.32 9.67
CA ALA A 252 4.40 27.76 9.66
C ALA A 252 2.92 28.01 9.32
N GLU A 253 2.38 27.46 8.22
CA GLU A 253 0.96 27.53 7.88
C GLU A 253 0.08 27.00 9.03
N ARG A 254 0.55 25.98 9.78
CA ARG A 254 -0.17 25.42 10.93
C ARG A 254 0.00 26.22 12.21
N GLU A 255 1.15 26.84 12.46
CA GLU A 255 1.41 27.67 13.63
C GLU A 255 0.83 29.07 13.47
N GLU A 256 0.80 29.65 12.27
CA GLU A 256 0.05 30.85 11.92
C GLU A 256 -1.47 30.59 12.00
N LEU A 257 -1.95 29.41 11.56
CA LEU A 257 -3.33 28.97 11.81
C LEU A 257 -3.62 28.62 13.28
N LEU A 258 -2.63 28.55 14.18
CA LEU A 258 -2.80 28.35 15.63
C LEU A 258 -2.56 29.63 16.45
N GLN A 259 -1.73 30.54 15.93
CA GLN A 259 -1.37 31.84 16.48
C GLN A 259 -1.96 32.95 15.61
N GLY A 260 -3.29 32.98 15.48
CA GLY A 260 -3.97 34.15 14.92
C GLY A 260 -3.61 35.38 15.76
N ASN A 261 -3.13 36.45 15.11
CA ASN A 261 -2.51 37.62 15.76
C ASN A 261 -3.28 38.11 17.00
N LEU A 262 -2.72 37.86 18.18
CA LEU A 262 -3.27 38.23 19.49
C LEU A 262 -3.09 39.72 19.84
N GLY A 263 -2.93 40.59 18.84
CA GLY A 263 -2.50 41.98 19.04
C GLY A 263 -2.73 42.95 17.87
N ASP A 264 -3.59 42.61 16.90
CA ASP A 264 -3.96 43.55 15.83
C ASP A 264 -5.30 44.25 16.17
N ASP A 265 -5.23 45.23 17.07
CA ASP A 265 -6.37 46.01 17.57
C ASP A 265 -6.78 47.13 16.58
N THR A 266 -7.01 46.75 15.32
CA THR A 266 -7.31 47.67 14.20
C THR A 266 -8.75 47.56 13.71
N GLY A 267 -9.70 47.71 14.65
CA GLY A 267 -11.13 47.78 14.34
C GLY A 267 -11.55 49.02 13.52
N LYS A 268 -11.30 49.00 12.18
CA LYS A 268 -12.03 49.76 11.13
C LYS A 268 -11.57 49.42 9.69
N GLY A 269 -12.50 48.92 8.87
CA GLY A 269 -12.62 49.37 7.48
C GLY A 269 -11.72 48.74 6.40
N LYS A 270 -11.75 47.42 6.22
CA LYS A 270 -11.51 46.78 4.90
C LYS A 270 -12.71 45.93 4.47
N ARG A 271 -12.89 45.74 3.16
CA ARG A 271 -13.99 44.93 2.60
C ARG A 271 -13.66 43.43 2.74
N PRO A 272 -14.66 42.53 2.85
CA PRO A 272 -14.42 41.09 2.99
C PRO A 272 -13.63 40.46 1.84
N ASP A 273 -13.69 41.07 0.65
CA ASP A 273 -13.21 40.51 -0.61
C ASP A 273 -11.71 40.78 -0.88
N GLU A 274 -11.08 41.64 -0.07
CA GLU A 274 -9.68 42.10 -0.22
C GLU A 274 -8.73 41.50 0.85
N ALA A 275 -9.14 40.39 1.47
CA ALA A 275 -8.30 39.61 2.38
C ALA A 275 -7.30 38.74 1.58
N ASP A 276 -6.21 39.37 1.13
CA ASP A 276 -5.07 38.71 0.46
C ASP A 276 -4.58 37.51 1.29
N GLY A 277 -4.83 36.29 0.81
CA GLY A 277 -4.46 35.06 1.53
C GLY A 277 -2.95 34.81 1.42
N PRO A 278 -2.29 34.20 2.43
CA PRO A 278 -0.83 34.30 2.69
C PRO A 278 0.12 33.86 1.56
N LEU A 279 -0.37 33.23 0.49
CA LEU A 279 0.37 33.03 -0.76
C LEU A 279 0.47 34.30 -1.64
N SER A 280 -0.14 35.41 -1.23
CA SER A 280 0.02 36.75 -1.82
C SER A 280 1.42 37.32 -1.58
N HIS A 281 1.99 37.07 -0.40
CA HIS A 281 3.28 37.57 0.09
C HIS A 281 4.41 36.52 0.03
N TYR A 282 4.13 35.32 -0.49
CA TYR A 282 5.15 34.30 -0.69
C TYR A 282 5.99 34.61 -1.94
N GLU A 283 7.04 35.42 -1.76
CA GLU A 283 8.08 35.59 -2.77
C GLU A 283 9.01 34.36 -2.78
N ALA A 284 8.92 33.54 -3.82
CA ALA A 284 9.76 32.34 -3.96
C ALA A 284 11.27 32.65 -4.07
N GLY A 285 11.65 33.91 -4.34
CA GLY A 285 13.05 34.38 -4.30
C GLY A 285 13.53 34.85 -2.92
N ALA A 286 12.62 34.98 -1.94
CA ALA A 286 12.95 35.29 -0.55
C ALA A 286 12.86 34.06 0.38
N ASP A 287 12.46 32.89 -0.16
CA ASP A 287 12.40 31.62 0.55
C ASP A 287 13.82 31.06 0.77
N ASN A 288 14.50 31.59 1.78
CA ASN A 288 15.81 31.12 2.24
C ASN A 288 15.75 29.75 2.95
N SER A 289 14.71 28.94 2.75
CA SER A 289 14.77 27.54 3.19
C SER A 289 15.83 26.81 2.35
N GLU A 290 16.93 26.44 3.01
CA GLU A 290 18.04 25.71 2.38
C GLU A 290 17.49 24.54 1.54
N LEU A 291 18.04 24.32 0.34
CA LEU A 291 17.74 23.14 -0.47
C LEU A 291 18.12 21.89 0.33
N ILE A 292 17.14 21.34 1.06
CA ILE A 292 17.34 20.28 2.05
C ILE A 292 18.08 19.14 1.36
N PRO A 293 19.33 18.83 1.76
CA PRO A 293 20.17 17.91 1.01
C PRO A 293 19.49 16.56 0.95
N ILE A 294 19.22 16.12 -0.29
CA ILE A 294 18.55 14.87 -0.62
C ILE A 294 19.17 13.75 0.23
N TYR A 295 18.34 13.07 1.03
CA TYR A 295 18.84 12.17 2.05
C TYR A 295 19.49 10.93 1.43
N LYS A 296 20.82 11.00 1.29
CA LYS A 296 21.73 9.89 0.97
C LYS A 296 21.28 8.58 1.62
N LEU A 297 21.24 7.51 0.83
CA LEU A 297 20.66 6.21 1.21
C LEU A 297 21.25 5.69 2.53
N SER A 298 22.57 5.82 2.68
CA SER A 298 23.33 5.52 3.89
C SER A 298 22.84 6.24 5.15
N LYS A 299 22.31 7.46 5.05
CA LYS A 299 21.83 8.28 6.17
C LYS A 299 20.42 7.89 6.63
N SER A 300 19.59 7.33 5.75
CA SER A 300 18.31 6.72 6.13
C SER A 300 18.53 5.29 6.66
N PHE A 301 19.35 4.49 5.96
CA PHE A 301 19.78 3.14 6.37
C PHE A 301 20.36 3.11 7.79
N ARG A 302 21.34 3.99 8.11
CA ARG A 302 21.90 4.09 9.47
C ARG A 302 20.82 4.38 10.53
N LYS A 303 19.86 5.27 10.21
CA LYS A 303 18.76 5.69 11.08
C LYS A 303 17.61 4.69 11.20
N ALA A 304 17.56 3.65 10.37
CA ALA A 304 16.51 2.64 10.45
C ALA A 304 16.47 1.98 11.85
N GLY A 305 15.27 1.93 12.45
CA GLY A 305 15.03 1.16 13.67
C GLY A 305 14.82 -0.32 13.36
N THR A 306 14.41 -1.08 14.38
CA THR A 306 13.75 -2.38 14.16
C THR A 306 12.25 -2.17 13.88
N PRO A 307 11.54 -3.17 13.33
CA PRO A 307 10.07 -3.23 13.40
C PRO A 307 9.58 -3.14 14.85
N SER A 308 8.37 -2.61 15.05
CA SER A 308 7.79 -2.39 16.38
C SER A 308 7.21 -3.65 17.02
N ASN A 309 6.84 -4.65 16.22
CA ASN A 309 6.49 -6.01 16.63
C ASN A 309 6.58 -6.95 15.42
N GLU A 310 6.60 -8.26 15.67
CA GLU A 310 6.67 -9.33 14.67
C GLU A 310 5.52 -9.29 13.63
N TRP A 311 4.35 -8.79 14.02
CA TRP A 311 3.13 -8.72 13.20
C TRP A 311 3.02 -7.44 12.36
N THR A 312 4.03 -6.58 12.37
CA THR A 312 4.12 -5.34 11.59
C THR A 312 5.02 -5.58 10.40
N ALA A 313 4.55 -5.23 9.19
CA ALA A 313 5.36 -5.33 7.98
C ALA A 313 6.56 -4.37 8.07
N PRO A 314 7.81 -4.83 7.89
CA PRO A 314 8.97 -3.96 7.95
C PRO A 314 8.92 -2.92 6.82
N THR A 315 9.48 -1.74 7.08
CA THR A 315 9.82 -0.81 6.01
C THR A 315 11.03 -1.34 5.22
N LEU A 316 11.23 -0.80 4.01
CA LEU A 316 12.39 -1.15 3.18
C LEU A 316 13.71 -0.93 3.94
N ASP A 317 13.89 0.23 4.56
CA ASP A 317 15.04 0.59 5.39
C ASP A 317 15.22 -0.35 6.60
N GLN A 318 14.14 -0.71 7.31
CA GLN A 318 14.19 -1.64 8.44
C GLN A 318 14.65 -3.03 7.99
N LEU A 319 14.09 -3.55 6.89
CA LEU A 319 14.47 -4.86 6.38
C LEU A 319 15.88 -4.86 5.79
N ALA A 320 16.29 -3.78 5.12
CA ALA A 320 17.65 -3.65 4.59
C ALA A 320 18.70 -3.67 5.72
N LYS A 321 18.43 -2.99 6.84
CA LYS A 321 19.33 -3.05 8.00
C LYS A 321 19.41 -4.45 8.61
N LEU A 322 18.28 -5.15 8.78
CA LEU A 322 18.26 -6.54 9.26
C LEU A 322 18.96 -7.50 8.27
N TRP A 323 18.79 -7.29 6.97
CA TRP A 323 19.40 -8.08 5.91
C TRP A 323 20.92 -7.88 5.84
N TYR A 324 21.40 -6.64 6.00
CA TYR A 324 22.82 -6.36 6.16
C TYR A 324 23.37 -7.03 7.43
N GLU A 325 22.75 -6.83 8.59
CA GLU A 325 23.22 -7.40 9.86
C GLU A 325 23.35 -8.93 9.81
N LYS A 326 22.44 -9.62 9.11
CA LYS A 326 22.50 -11.07 8.87
C LYS A 326 23.67 -11.51 7.96
N HIS A 327 24.10 -10.68 7.00
CA HIS A 327 25.05 -11.07 5.95
C HIS A 327 26.34 -10.20 5.90
N LYS A 328 26.58 -9.30 6.86
CA LYS A 328 27.74 -8.38 6.88
C LYS A 328 29.10 -9.08 6.97
N PHE A 329 29.13 -10.31 7.49
CA PHE A 329 30.33 -11.14 7.56
C PHE A 329 30.54 -12.05 6.34
N THR A 330 29.54 -12.18 5.46
CA THR A 330 29.54 -13.15 4.34
C THR A 330 29.37 -12.53 2.96
N LYS A 331 28.69 -11.37 2.86
CA LYS A 331 28.47 -10.64 1.60
C LYS A 331 28.94 -9.18 1.67
N TYR A 332 28.54 -8.43 2.70
CA TYR A 332 28.72 -6.97 2.74
C TYR A 332 29.98 -6.53 3.52
N ASN A 333 31.13 -7.15 3.24
CA ASN A 333 32.39 -6.87 3.94
C ASN A 333 32.92 -5.45 3.65
N VAL A 334 32.74 -4.94 2.43
CA VAL A 334 33.16 -3.56 2.06
C VAL A 334 32.29 -2.55 2.80
N LEU A 335 30.95 -2.65 2.71
CA LEU A 335 30.02 -1.85 3.54
C LEU A 335 30.36 -1.87 5.03
N ARG A 336 30.73 -3.05 5.58
CA ARG A 336 31.15 -3.19 6.98
C ARG A 336 32.37 -2.34 7.29
N GLN A 337 33.43 -2.43 6.47
CA GLN A 337 34.65 -1.63 6.65
C GLN A 337 34.34 -0.12 6.54
N LEU A 338 33.45 0.29 5.63
CA LEU A 338 33.00 1.68 5.49
C LEU A 338 32.15 2.21 6.68
N PHE A 339 31.65 1.34 7.56
CA PHE A 339 31.08 1.73 8.86
C PHE A 339 32.10 1.71 10.00
N GLU A 340 33.21 0.98 9.87
CA GLU A 340 34.30 0.92 10.86
C GLU A 340 35.35 2.05 10.64
N CYS A 341 35.45 2.61 9.43
CA CYS A 341 36.31 3.76 9.14
C CYS A 341 35.77 5.10 9.72
N PRO A 342 36.66 6.03 10.14
CA PRO A 342 36.30 7.41 10.44
C PRO A 342 35.64 8.10 9.24
N TYR A 343 34.59 8.88 9.50
CA TYR A 343 33.77 9.50 8.44
C TYR A 343 34.59 10.47 7.57
N SER A 344 34.63 10.22 6.26
CA SER A 344 35.24 11.08 5.27
C SER A 344 34.35 11.21 4.04
N ALA A 345 34.14 12.43 3.55
CA ALA A 345 33.29 12.72 2.40
C ALA A 345 33.71 11.93 1.14
N ARG A 346 35.01 11.62 1.01
CA ARG A 346 35.60 10.87 -0.11
C ARG A 346 35.08 9.43 -0.24
N PHE A 347 34.42 8.89 0.79
CA PHE A 347 33.82 7.55 0.76
C PHE A 347 32.29 7.55 0.70
N GLU A 348 31.63 8.71 0.61
CA GLU A 348 30.15 8.77 0.65
C GLU A 348 29.49 8.12 -0.57
N GLU A 349 30.08 8.25 -1.76
CA GLU A 349 29.57 7.64 -3.00
C GLU A 349 29.68 6.11 -2.97
N LEU A 350 30.85 5.59 -2.57
CA LEU A 350 31.06 4.16 -2.38
C LEU A 350 30.17 3.59 -1.27
N LEU A 351 29.93 4.36 -0.20
CA LEU A 351 29.02 3.99 0.90
C LEU A 351 27.56 3.95 0.44
N ASP A 352 27.09 4.91 -0.35
CA ASP A 352 25.74 4.89 -0.90
C ASP A 352 25.56 3.77 -1.95
N HIS A 353 26.58 3.47 -2.77
CA HIS A 353 26.59 2.31 -3.68
C HIS A 353 26.51 0.97 -2.92
N GLU A 354 27.33 0.80 -1.88
CA GLU A 354 27.30 -0.41 -1.06
C GLU A 354 25.98 -0.59 -0.29
N VAL A 355 25.35 0.51 0.13
CA VAL A 355 24.00 0.49 0.71
C VAL A 355 22.93 0.19 -0.36
N ASP A 356 23.10 0.68 -1.58
CA ASP A 356 22.21 0.38 -2.71
C ASP A 356 22.26 -1.11 -3.11
N ASN A 357 23.44 -1.74 -3.04
CA ASN A 357 23.59 -3.19 -3.20
C ASN A 357 22.73 -3.98 -2.19
N VAL A 358 22.64 -3.52 -0.93
CA VAL A 358 21.74 -4.11 0.08
C VAL A 358 20.27 -3.90 -0.27
N TYR A 359 19.86 -2.69 -0.64
CA TYR A 359 18.47 -2.40 -1.03
C TYR A 359 18.03 -3.20 -2.26
N THR A 360 18.89 -3.30 -3.27
CA THR A 360 18.69 -4.09 -4.49
C THR A 360 18.51 -5.57 -4.17
N ASP A 361 19.33 -6.15 -3.28
CA ASP A 361 19.16 -7.52 -2.82
C ASP A 361 17.85 -7.73 -2.06
N VAL A 362 17.44 -6.79 -1.20
CA VAL A 362 16.22 -6.88 -0.40
C VAL A 362 14.97 -6.83 -1.27
N LEU A 363 14.93 -5.97 -2.30
CA LEU A 363 13.83 -5.92 -3.27
C LEU A 363 13.83 -7.14 -4.19
N ARG A 364 15.02 -7.64 -4.59
CA ARG A 364 15.16 -8.93 -5.28
C ARG A 364 14.62 -10.07 -4.43
N ALA A 365 14.85 -10.01 -3.11
CA ALA A 365 14.36 -10.92 -2.10
C ALA A 365 12.95 -10.63 -1.56
N ALA A 366 12.19 -9.69 -2.13
CA ALA A 366 10.81 -9.42 -1.74
C ALA A 366 9.80 -10.30 -2.50
N ASP A 367 8.75 -10.77 -1.81
CA ASP A 367 7.58 -11.41 -2.42
C ASP A 367 6.43 -10.41 -2.61
N VAL A 368 6.23 -9.49 -1.66
CA VAL A 368 5.19 -8.48 -1.71
C VAL A 368 5.75 -7.10 -1.42
N LEU A 369 5.49 -6.14 -2.30
CA LEU A 369 5.74 -4.72 -2.04
C LEU A 369 4.42 -3.96 -1.88
N VAL A 370 4.39 -3.03 -0.93
CA VAL A 370 3.18 -2.27 -0.57
C VAL A 370 3.53 -0.77 -0.53
N MET A 371 3.12 -0.03 -1.56
CA MET A 371 3.57 1.35 -1.81
C MET A 371 2.51 2.23 -2.50
N THR A 372 2.70 3.55 -2.57
CA THR A 372 1.79 4.41 -3.35
C THR A 372 2.11 4.33 -4.84
N SER A 373 1.16 4.73 -5.69
CA SER A 373 1.37 4.82 -7.15
C SER A 373 2.58 5.72 -7.48
N VAL A 374 2.67 6.90 -6.87
CA VAL A 374 3.80 7.83 -7.04
C VAL A 374 5.13 7.20 -6.59
N THR A 375 5.16 6.46 -5.48
CA THR A 375 6.35 5.70 -5.06
C THR A 375 6.76 4.66 -6.12
N ALA A 376 5.80 3.91 -6.66
CA ALA A 376 6.03 2.92 -7.70
C ALA A 376 6.52 3.53 -9.02
N SER A 377 6.15 4.78 -9.32
CA SER A 377 6.69 5.52 -10.47
C SER A 377 8.11 6.02 -10.25
N LYS A 378 8.45 6.51 -9.05
CA LYS A 378 9.82 7.00 -8.74
C LYS A 378 10.84 5.88 -8.67
N LEU A 379 10.43 4.73 -8.15
CA LEU A 379 11.27 3.53 -8.05
C LEU A 379 11.17 2.63 -9.29
N SER A 380 10.50 3.03 -10.37
CA SER A 380 10.17 2.08 -11.46
C SER A 380 11.40 1.51 -12.15
N GLU A 381 12.36 2.36 -12.57
CA GLU A 381 13.61 1.92 -13.21
C GLU A 381 14.41 0.97 -12.30
N TYR A 382 14.47 1.29 -11.00
CA TYR A 382 15.12 0.48 -9.98
C TYR A 382 14.41 -0.86 -9.74
N LEU A 383 13.07 -0.86 -9.77
CA LEU A 383 12.25 -2.07 -9.62
C LEU A 383 12.31 -2.99 -10.85
N LYS A 384 12.52 -2.47 -12.08
CA LYS A 384 12.61 -3.30 -13.30
C LYS A 384 13.70 -4.39 -13.20
N SER A 385 14.80 -4.15 -12.48
CA SER A 385 15.93 -5.08 -12.37
C SER A 385 15.83 -6.07 -11.20
N CYS A 386 14.95 -5.84 -10.23
CA CYS A 386 14.87 -6.62 -8.99
C CYS A 386 13.46 -7.15 -8.65
N PHE A 387 12.40 -6.47 -9.08
CA PHE A 387 11.02 -6.77 -8.71
C PHE A 387 10.06 -6.69 -9.91
N ASN A 388 9.91 -7.81 -10.62
CA ASN A 388 8.86 -8.00 -11.62
C ASN A 388 7.61 -8.62 -10.95
N PRO A 389 6.50 -7.88 -10.74
CA PRO A 389 5.30 -8.44 -10.13
C PRO A 389 4.55 -9.36 -11.10
N ALA A 390 4.20 -10.55 -10.62
CA ALA A 390 3.23 -11.43 -11.28
C ALA A 390 1.80 -10.85 -11.21
N LEU A 391 1.48 -10.07 -10.18
CA LEU A 391 0.16 -9.45 -9.98
C LEU A 391 0.29 -8.03 -9.41
N VAL A 392 -0.45 -7.07 -9.98
CA VAL A 392 -0.58 -5.70 -9.45
C VAL A 392 -2.01 -5.48 -8.96
N LEU A 393 -2.14 -5.06 -7.71
CA LEU A 393 -3.41 -4.84 -7.00
C LEU A 393 -3.51 -3.38 -6.56
N PHE A 394 -4.36 -2.59 -7.21
CA PHE A 394 -4.66 -1.22 -6.81
C PHE A 394 -5.97 -1.21 -5.99
N ASP A 395 -5.87 -1.06 -4.67
CA ASP A 395 -7.05 -1.01 -3.79
C ASP A 395 -7.46 0.43 -3.43
N GLU A 396 -8.75 0.62 -3.17
CA GLU A 396 -9.45 1.92 -3.17
C GLU A 396 -9.03 2.87 -4.31
N ALA A 397 -8.82 2.30 -5.50
CA ALA A 397 -8.42 3.00 -6.73
C ALA A 397 -9.27 4.23 -7.13
N PRO A 398 -10.58 4.34 -6.79
CA PRO A 398 -11.37 5.54 -7.09
C PRO A 398 -10.97 6.80 -6.32
N HIS A 399 -10.12 6.69 -5.30
CA HIS A 399 -9.51 7.84 -4.62
C HIS A 399 -8.38 8.47 -5.46
N ALA A 400 -7.78 7.72 -6.39
CA ALA A 400 -6.72 8.19 -7.28
C ALA A 400 -7.30 8.83 -8.55
N ARG A 401 -6.60 9.83 -9.10
CA ARG A 401 -6.95 10.40 -10.42
C ARG A 401 -6.75 9.31 -11.48
N GLU A 402 -7.46 9.43 -12.61
CA GLU A 402 -7.32 8.44 -13.69
C GLU A 402 -5.85 8.27 -14.13
N LEU A 403 -5.09 9.37 -14.24
CA LEU A 403 -3.67 9.30 -14.59
C LEU A 403 -2.83 8.55 -13.54
N SER A 404 -3.10 8.71 -12.24
CA SER A 404 -2.38 7.98 -11.18
C SER A 404 -2.69 6.47 -11.22
N THR A 405 -3.84 6.07 -11.77
CA THR A 405 -4.16 4.66 -12.05
C THR A 405 -3.48 4.10 -13.31
N LEU A 406 -2.95 4.95 -14.20
CA LEU A 406 -2.16 4.52 -15.38
C LEU A 406 -0.69 4.20 -15.03
N ILE A 407 -0.15 4.79 -13.96
CA ILE A 407 1.23 4.56 -13.47
C ILE A 407 1.63 3.05 -13.47
N PRO A 408 0.84 2.12 -12.88
CA PRO A 408 1.20 0.71 -12.92
C PRO A 408 1.12 0.04 -14.30
N ILE A 409 0.32 0.57 -15.24
CA ILE A 409 0.27 0.09 -16.62
C ILE A 409 1.50 0.57 -17.40
N ALA A 410 2.01 1.76 -17.11
CA ALA A 410 3.24 2.27 -17.72
C ALA A 410 4.49 1.50 -17.26
N ASN A 411 4.58 1.18 -15.96
CA ASN A 411 5.83 0.76 -15.33
C ASN A 411 6.01 -0.76 -15.14
N PHE A 412 4.95 -1.58 -15.19
CA PHE A 412 5.02 -3.03 -14.94
C PHE A 412 4.32 -3.85 -16.03
N ASN A 413 4.63 -5.15 -16.13
CA ASN A 413 4.01 -6.10 -17.08
C ASN A 413 3.54 -7.40 -16.38
N PRO A 414 2.59 -7.31 -15.44
CA PRO A 414 2.09 -8.45 -14.67
C PRO A 414 1.21 -9.40 -15.49
N ALA A 415 0.75 -10.48 -14.84
CA ALA A 415 -0.35 -11.29 -15.34
C ALA A 415 -1.67 -10.50 -15.37
N ALA A 416 -1.94 -9.72 -14.33
CA ALA A 416 -3.06 -8.77 -14.31
C ALA A 416 -2.75 -7.51 -13.49
N TRP A 417 -3.44 -6.43 -13.87
CA TRP A 417 -3.69 -5.26 -13.05
C TRP A 417 -5.14 -5.33 -12.56
N MET A 418 -5.34 -5.52 -11.26
CA MET A 418 -6.68 -5.49 -10.64
C MET A 418 -6.88 -4.17 -9.92
N TYR A 419 -7.98 -3.48 -10.24
CA TYR A 419 -8.41 -2.24 -9.60
C TYR A 419 -9.68 -2.49 -8.82
N THR A 420 -9.61 -2.36 -7.50
CA THR A 420 -10.75 -2.44 -6.59
C THR A 420 -11.01 -1.10 -5.92
N GLY A 421 -12.27 -0.88 -5.55
CA GLY A 421 -12.67 0.28 -4.77
C GLY A 421 -14.13 0.61 -4.97
N ASP A 422 -14.53 1.78 -4.49
CA ASP A 422 -15.91 2.26 -4.63
C ASP A 422 -16.00 3.67 -5.24
N HIS A 423 -16.39 3.76 -6.51
CA HIS A 423 -16.51 5.04 -7.22
C HIS A 423 -17.70 5.90 -6.71
N ARG A 424 -18.50 5.38 -5.78
CA ARG A 424 -19.65 6.08 -5.16
C ARG A 424 -19.36 6.63 -3.78
N GLN A 425 -18.16 6.39 -3.24
CA GLN A 425 -17.68 7.00 -2.00
C GLN A 425 -16.98 8.34 -2.33
N THR A 426 -15.78 8.58 -1.80
CA THR A 426 -15.02 9.79 -2.09
C THR A 426 -14.32 9.72 -3.45
N LYS A 427 -14.69 10.65 -4.33
CA LYS A 427 -13.95 10.97 -5.57
C LYS A 427 -12.53 11.48 -5.26
N PRO A 428 -11.61 11.48 -6.26
CA PRO A 428 -10.27 12.04 -6.09
C PRO A 428 -10.29 13.48 -5.59
N TRP A 429 -9.27 13.85 -4.82
CA TRP A 429 -9.04 15.24 -4.45
C TRP A 429 -8.31 15.96 -5.60
N VAL A 430 -8.83 17.13 -5.96
CA VAL A 430 -8.23 18.01 -6.97
C VAL A 430 -8.26 19.42 -6.41
N GLY A 431 -7.09 19.98 -6.15
CA GLY A 431 -6.95 21.35 -5.66
C GLY A 431 -7.35 22.37 -6.71
N SER A 432 -7.90 23.49 -6.25
CA SER A 432 -8.02 24.75 -6.99
C SER A 432 -7.17 25.79 -6.26
N HIS A 433 -5.84 25.65 -6.36
CA HIS A 433 -4.88 26.58 -5.78
C HIS A 433 -4.45 27.60 -6.83
N GLY A 434 -4.50 28.90 -6.50
CA GLY A 434 -3.90 29.96 -7.34
C GLY A 434 -4.78 31.19 -7.61
N LYS A 435 -5.12 31.95 -6.55
CA LYS A 435 -5.77 33.28 -6.58
C LYS A 435 -7.14 33.38 -7.30
N PHE A 436 -7.82 34.50 -7.08
CA PHE A 436 -8.97 34.90 -7.89
C PHE A 436 -8.46 35.63 -9.15
N PRO A 437 -8.90 35.28 -10.38
CA PRO A 437 -9.71 34.12 -10.78
C PRO A 437 -8.94 33.15 -11.70
N VAL A 438 -8.55 31.98 -11.20
CA VAL A 438 -8.54 30.75 -12.02
C VAL A 438 -9.25 29.64 -11.26
N ILE A 439 -10.51 29.41 -11.63
CA ILE A 439 -11.17 28.14 -11.30
C ILE A 439 -10.50 27.08 -12.17
N ASN A 440 -10.10 25.95 -11.59
CA ASN A 440 -9.62 24.81 -12.37
C ASN A 440 -10.78 24.25 -13.20
N GLU A 441 -10.89 24.66 -14.47
CA GLU A 441 -11.99 24.30 -15.38
C GLU A 441 -12.14 22.77 -15.53
N PHE A 442 -11.02 22.06 -15.44
CA PHE A 442 -10.96 20.59 -15.52
C PHE A 442 -11.23 19.89 -14.18
N VAL A 443 -11.55 20.60 -13.09
CA VAL A 443 -11.79 20.02 -11.76
C VAL A 443 -12.86 18.92 -11.78
N HIS A 444 -13.89 19.05 -12.62
CA HIS A 444 -14.92 18.02 -12.75
C HIS A 444 -14.39 16.76 -13.46
N GLN A 445 -13.58 16.94 -14.51
CA GLN A 445 -12.97 15.84 -15.27
C GLN A 445 -11.90 15.11 -14.45
N LEU A 446 -11.00 15.85 -13.78
CA LEU A 446 -9.93 15.30 -12.94
C LEU A 446 -10.45 14.56 -11.69
N ARG A 447 -11.72 14.78 -11.33
CA ARG A 447 -12.45 14.06 -10.26
C ARG A 447 -13.32 12.90 -10.77
N VAL A 448 -13.22 12.53 -12.05
CA VAL A 448 -13.69 11.24 -12.56
C VAL A 448 -12.56 10.24 -12.39
N SER A 449 -12.83 9.16 -11.65
CA SER A 449 -11.86 8.06 -11.53
C SER A 449 -11.96 7.09 -12.70
N MET A 450 -10.88 6.34 -12.99
CA MET A 450 -10.90 5.32 -14.04
C MET A 450 -12.00 4.27 -13.81
N MET A 451 -12.30 3.92 -12.56
CA MET A 451 -13.37 2.97 -12.22
C MET A 451 -14.77 3.55 -12.40
N GLU A 452 -14.95 4.86 -12.20
CA GLU A 452 -16.21 5.54 -12.52
C GLU A 452 -16.46 5.51 -14.02
N ARG A 453 -15.44 5.84 -14.82
CA ARG A 453 -15.52 5.79 -16.29
C ARG A 453 -15.69 4.35 -16.82
N ALA A 454 -15.11 3.35 -16.15
CA ALA A 454 -15.34 1.93 -16.45
C ALA A 454 -16.81 1.52 -16.18
N TYR A 455 -17.39 1.96 -15.06
CA TYR A 455 -18.79 1.70 -14.74
C TYR A 455 -19.76 2.41 -15.69
N VAL A 456 -19.48 3.65 -16.09
CA VAL A 456 -20.28 4.35 -17.11
C VAL A 456 -20.19 3.65 -18.47
N ALA A 457 -19.05 3.04 -18.81
CA ALA A 457 -18.88 2.26 -20.04
C ALA A 457 -19.53 0.86 -19.99
N ASN A 458 -19.64 0.25 -18.80
CA ASN A 458 -20.32 -1.03 -18.56
C ASN A 458 -21.00 -1.06 -17.17
N PRO A 459 -22.26 -0.58 -17.05
CA PRO A 459 -22.99 -0.55 -15.78
C PRO A 459 -23.31 -1.94 -15.20
N ASN A 460 -23.19 -2.99 -16.02
CA ASN A 460 -23.47 -4.39 -15.63
C ASN A 460 -22.20 -5.16 -15.23
N MET A 461 -21.09 -4.47 -14.94
CA MET A 461 -19.85 -5.12 -14.51
C MET A 461 -20.00 -5.80 -13.13
N PRO A 462 -19.38 -6.98 -12.91
CA PRO A 462 -19.40 -7.67 -11.62
C PRO A 462 -19.00 -6.73 -10.48
N SER A 463 -19.80 -6.70 -9.42
CA SER A 463 -19.64 -5.76 -8.30
C SER A 463 -19.89 -6.46 -6.96
N LEU A 464 -19.00 -6.25 -6.00
CA LEU A 464 -19.13 -6.80 -4.64
C LEU A 464 -20.14 -5.95 -3.84
N LEU A 465 -21.37 -6.43 -3.69
CA LEU A 465 -22.49 -5.68 -3.07
C LEU A 465 -23.12 -6.41 -1.86
N ILE A 466 -22.51 -7.48 -1.37
CA ILE A 466 -22.89 -8.15 -0.12
C ILE A 466 -22.11 -7.49 1.03
N ASN A 467 -22.80 -6.95 2.03
CA ASN A 467 -22.23 -6.10 3.08
C ASN A 467 -22.02 -6.86 4.39
N HIS A 468 -20.76 -7.03 4.79
CA HIS A 468 -20.34 -7.79 5.98
C HIS A 468 -20.07 -6.91 7.21
N ARG A 469 -20.31 -5.59 7.13
CA ARG A 469 -19.95 -4.61 8.18
C ARG A 469 -21.17 -3.93 8.82
N ALA A 470 -22.23 -3.71 8.05
CA ALA A 470 -23.37 -2.91 8.46
C ALA A 470 -24.52 -3.82 8.96
N HIS A 471 -24.50 -4.13 10.25
CA HIS A 471 -25.56 -4.90 10.92
C HIS A 471 -26.81 -4.05 11.19
N GLY A 472 -27.98 -4.69 11.35
CA GLY A 472 -29.21 -4.00 11.77
C GLY A 472 -29.73 -2.94 10.80
N ASP A 473 -29.78 -3.29 9.51
CA ASP A 473 -30.27 -2.44 8.41
C ASP A 473 -29.57 -1.08 8.20
N LEU A 474 -28.37 -0.92 8.78
CA LEU A 474 -27.50 0.22 8.52
C LEU A 474 -27.13 0.37 7.03
N GLN A 475 -27.03 -0.74 6.30
CA GLN A 475 -26.77 -0.77 4.85
C GLN A 475 -27.93 -0.21 4.02
N ARG A 476 -29.18 -0.30 4.51
CA ARG A 476 -30.40 -0.13 3.70
C ARG A 476 -30.52 1.25 3.05
N LEU A 477 -30.24 2.33 3.78
CA LEU A 477 -30.27 3.68 3.20
C LEU A 477 -29.13 3.91 2.19
N GLY A 478 -27.91 3.46 2.51
CA GLY A 478 -26.79 3.58 1.57
C GLY A 478 -27.06 2.81 0.29
N SER A 479 -27.65 1.61 0.42
CA SER A 479 -28.10 0.77 -0.69
C SER A 479 -29.10 1.51 -1.59
N GLN A 480 -30.14 2.11 -1.01
CA GLN A 480 -31.16 2.85 -1.75
C GLN A 480 -30.62 4.13 -2.41
N LEU A 481 -29.78 4.92 -1.72
CA LEU A 481 -29.30 6.20 -2.24
C LEU A 481 -28.21 6.08 -3.31
N PHE A 482 -27.40 5.01 -3.28
CA PHE A 482 -26.19 4.93 -4.11
C PHE A 482 -26.10 3.64 -4.96
N TYR A 483 -26.77 2.55 -4.60
CA TYR A 483 -26.62 1.24 -5.26
C TYR A 483 -27.94 0.71 -5.84
N ASP A 484 -28.95 1.57 -6.07
CA ASP A 484 -30.29 1.20 -6.57
C ASP A 484 -31.01 0.13 -5.72
N GLY A 485 -30.69 0.02 -4.43
CA GLY A 485 -31.16 -1.06 -3.55
C GLY A 485 -30.42 -2.40 -3.69
N LYS A 486 -29.42 -2.50 -4.57
CA LYS A 486 -28.69 -3.74 -4.89
C LYS A 486 -27.63 -4.14 -3.86
N MET A 487 -27.31 -3.29 -2.87
CA MET A 487 -26.44 -3.66 -1.75
C MET A 487 -27.27 -4.31 -0.64
N ILE A 488 -26.95 -5.56 -0.32
CA ILE A 488 -27.67 -6.43 0.62
C ILE A 488 -26.77 -6.77 1.83
N PRO A 489 -27.32 -7.12 2.99
CA PRO A 489 -26.53 -7.63 4.11
C PRO A 489 -25.96 -9.04 3.81
N ALA A 490 -24.93 -9.45 4.54
CA ALA A 490 -24.32 -10.79 4.42
C ALA A 490 -25.08 -11.92 5.12
N LYS A 491 -25.92 -11.58 6.11
CA LYS A 491 -26.92 -12.44 6.77
C LYS A 491 -28.31 -11.90 6.49
N ASP A 492 -29.32 -12.75 6.47
CA ASP A 492 -30.71 -12.28 6.38
C ASP A 492 -31.11 -11.61 7.70
N PRO A 493 -31.66 -10.37 7.71
CA PRO A 493 -32.12 -9.71 8.94
C PRO A 493 -33.19 -10.50 9.73
N CYS A 494 -33.79 -11.55 9.15
CA CYS A 494 -34.73 -12.46 9.80
C CYS A 494 -34.06 -13.64 10.51
N GLU A 495 -32.76 -13.89 10.34
CA GLU A 495 -32.03 -14.95 11.03
C GLU A 495 -31.86 -14.63 12.53
N PRO A 496 -32.04 -15.60 13.46
CA PRO A 496 -31.92 -15.34 14.90
C PRO A 496 -30.57 -14.76 15.34
N ASP A 497 -29.50 -15.05 14.60
CA ASP A 497 -28.13 -14.62 14.83
C ASP A 497 -27.62 -13.62 13.76
N ALA A 498 -28.54 -12.94 13.07
CA ALA A 498 -28.23 -11.85 12.11
C ALA A 498 -27.49 -10.67 12.76
N LEU A 499 -27.64 -10.49 14.06
CA LEU A 499 -27.04 -9.42 14.86
C LEU A 499 -26.02 -10.00 15.85
N PRO A 500 -24.77 -9.50 15.86
CA PRO A 500 -23.84 -9.77 16.95
C PRO A 500 -24.46 -9.37 18.30
N PRO A 501 -24.25 -10.13 19.40
CA PRO A 501 -24.87 -9.83 20.70
C PRO A 501 -24.64 -8.40 21.19
N SER A 502 -23.44 -7.84 20.99
CA SER A 502 -23.12 -6.44 21.30
C SER A 502 -23.90 -5.42 20.46
N THR A 503 -24.22 -5.76 19.20
CA THR A 503 -25.07 -4.92 18.35
C THR A 503 -26.54 -4.99 18.77
N LEU A 504 -27.01 -6.17 19.19
CA LEU A 504 -28.36 -6.33 19.75
C LEU A 504 -28.51 -5.54 21.06
N TYR A 505 -27.51 -5.63 21.96
CA TYR A 505 -27.44 -4.87 23.20
C TYR A 505 -27.46 -3.35 22.96
N LEU A 506 -26.59 -2.83 22.09
CA LEU A 506 -26.58 -1.41 21.71
C LEU A 506 -27.92 -0.95 21.12
N ARG A 507 -28.56 -1.80 20.31
CA ARG A 507 -29.90 -1.54 19.78
C ARG A 507 -30.94 -1.44 20.90
N GLN A 508 -30.92 -2.37 21.86
CA GLN A 508 -31.88 -2.45 22.96
C GLN A 508 -31.72 -1.32 24.00
N GLU A 509 -30.51 -1.05 24.49
CA GLU A 509 -30.30 -0.12 25.61
C GLU A 509 -30.05 1.33 25.19
N TYR A 510 -29.42 1.57 24.02
CA TYR A 510 -29.01 2.92 23.61
C TYR A 510 -29.85 3.51 22.47
N ILE A 511 -30.47 2.68 21.63
CA ILE A 511 -31.20 3.13 20.43
C ILE A 511 -32.72 3.07 20.63
N MET A 512 -33.27 1.94 21.06
CA MET A 512 -34.73 1.79 21.21
C MET A 512 -35.37 2.75 22.24
N PRO A 513 -34.76 3.08 23.40
CA PRO A 513 -35.34 4.03 24.34
C PRO A 513 -35.43 5.47 23.81
N LEU A 514 -34.70 5.77 22.72
CA LEU A 514 -34.75 7.04 21.99
C LEU A 514 -35.66 6.97 20.73
N LYS A 515 -36.21 5.79 20.40
CA LYS A 515 -37.09 5.54 19.25
C LYS A 515 -38.57 5.48 19.67
N TYR A 516 -39.16 6.65 19.95
CA TYR A 516 -40.58 6.75 20.25
C TYR A 516 -41.45 6.32 19.04
N ASN A 517 -41.99 5.10 19.08
CA ASN A 517 -42.86 4.49 18.05
C ASN A 517 -42.34 4.54 16.60
N THR A 518 -41.03 4.41 16.38
CA THR A 518 -40.44 4.28 15.03
C THR A 518 -40.13 2.82 14.67
N ASP A 519 -39.91 2.53 13.38
CA ASP A 519 -39.50 1.20 12.87
C ASP A 519 -38.42 0.57 13.76
N PRO A 520 -38.71 -0.56 14.45
CA PRO A 520 -37.80 -1.15 15.42
C PRO A 520 -36.60 -1.85 14.77
N THR A 521 -36.62 -2.12 13.46
CA THR A 521 -35.58 -2.91 12.76
C THR A 521 -34.22 -2.22 12.73
N VAL A 522 -34.20 -0.91 12.42
CA VAL A 522 -32.97 -0.20 12.04
C VAL A 522 -32.17 0.27 13.27
N SER A 523 -30.89 -0.11 13.35
CA SER A 523 -29.96 0.23 14.44
C SER A 523 -29.33 1.63 14.30
N ARG A 524 -30.15 2.69 14.15
CA ARG A 524 -29.67 4.09 14.06
C ARG A 524 -30.63 5.13 14.59
N LEU A 525 -30.10 6.32 14.86
CA LEU A 525 -30.81 7.54 15.24
C LEU A 525 -30.36 8.73 14.38
N ILE A 526 -31.22 9.75 14.26
CA ILE A 526 -30.83 11.12 13.96
C ILE A 526 -31.31 11.95 15.15
N VAL A 527 -30.39 12.67 15.82
CA VAL A 527 -30.70 13.40 17.05
C VAL A 527 -30.74 14.89 16.74
N VAL A 528 -31.90 15.52 16.95
CA VAL A 528 -32.10 16.96 16.73
C VAL A 528 -32.11 17.66 18.09
N LEU A 529 -30.98 18.27 18.43
CA LEU A 529 -30.81 19.03 19.67
C LEU A 529 -31.42 20.44 19.51
N LYS A 530 -32.47 20.72 20.27
CA LYS A 530 -33.19 22.01 20.22
C LYS A 530 -32.71 22.93 21.35
N GLY A 531 -32.64 24.24 21.08
CA GLY A 531 -32.35 25.26 22.10
C GLY A 531 -30.91 25.32 22.59
N ILE A 532 -29.96 24.64 21.93
CA ILE A 532 -28.55 24.54 22.34
C ILE A 532 -27.68 25.75 21.95
N GLY A 533 -28.27 26.83 21.42
CA GLY A 533 -27.57 28.03 20.95
C GLY A 533 -27.17 27.97 19.48
N SER A 534 -26.12 28.72 19.13
CA SER A 534 -25.52 28.80 17.79
C SER A 534 -24.19 28.05 17.73
N PRO A 535 -23.73 27.60 16.54
CA PRO A 535 -22.37 27.13 16.36
C PRO A 535 -21.35 28.28 16.50
N GLU A 536 -20.14 27.94 16.94
CA GLU A 536 -19.03 28.86 17.08
C GLU A 536 -18.16 28.82 15.82
N GLN A 537 -17.67 29.97 15.35
CA GLN A 537 -16.77 30.07 14.20
C GLN A 537 -15.36 30.39 14.67
N VAL A 538 -14.38 29.57 14.26
CA VAL A 538 -12.95 29.85 14.41
C VAL A 538 -12.34 29.93 13.02
N GLN A 539 -11.83 31.10 12.66
CA GLN A 539 -11.31 31.42 11.32
C GLN A 539 -12.33 31.07 10.21
N LYS A 540 -12.07 30.02 9.42
CA LYS A 540 -12.92 29.52 8.31
C LYS A 540 -13.57 28.17 8.64
N SER A 541 -13.65 27.81 9.92
CA SER A 541 -14.14 26.52 10.41
C SER A 541 -15.14 26.69 11.57
N TRP A 542 -15.87 25.63 11.90
CA TRP A 542 -17.01 25.67 12.81
C TRP A 542 -16.96 24.55 13.85
N SER A 543 -17.41 24.87 15.07
CA SER A 543 -17.65 23.94 16.16
C SER A 543 -19.03 24.19 16.79
N HIS A 544 -19.46 23.35 17.73
CA HIS A 544 -20.66 23.62 18.51
C HIS A 544 -20.58 22.94 19.89
N PRO A 545 -20.47 23.70 21.00
CA PRO A 545 -20.33 23.12 22.34
C PRO A 545 -21.47 22.16 22.72
N GLY A 546 -22.72 22.49 22.40
CA GLY A 546 -23.88 21.62 22.68
C GLY A 546 -23.82 20.26 21.98
N HIS A 547 -23.30 20.21 20.74
CA HIS A 547 -23.04 18.94 20.04
C HIS A 547 -21.92 18.15 20.72
N GLN A 548 -20.80 18.81 21.03
CA GLN A 548 -19.64 18.20 21.70
C GLN A 548 -20.03 17.61 23.06
N GLN A 549 -20.75 18.38 23.89
CA GLN A 549 -21.21 17.96 25.21
C GLN A 549 -22.13 16.74 25.14
N TRP A 550 -23.12 16.75 24.24
CA TRP A 550 -24.05 15.63 24.08
C TRP A 550 -23.34 14.36 23.60
N ALA A 551 -22.52 14.49 22.55
CA ALA A 551 -21.80 13.34 21.98
C ALA A 551 -20.75 12.77 22.95
N MET A 552 -19.97 13.62 23.63
CA MET A 552 -19.02 13.15 24.64
C MET A 552 -19.71 12.57 25.89
N GLY A 553 -20.92 13.03 26.23
CA GLY A 553 -21.78 12.42 27.25
C GLY A 553 -22.30 11.03 26.87
N LEU A 554 -22.52 10.75 25.58
CA LEU A 554 -22.81 9.40 25.08
C LEU A 554 -21.56 8.53 25.07
N VAL A 555 -20.42 9.04 24.58
CA VAL A 555 -19.10 8.36 24.60
C VAL A 555 -18.72 7.93 26.01
N THR A 556 -18.87 8.81 26.99
CA THR A 556 -18.51 8.54 28.40
C THR A 556 -19.41 7.48 29.04
N ARG A 557 -20.66 7.32 28.58
CA ARG A 557 -21.53 6.22 29.02
C ARG A 557 -21.12 4.90 28.37
N LEU A 558 -21.01 4.88 27.05
CA LEU A 558 -20.63 3.69 26.29
C LEU A 558 -19.28 3.11 26.72
N LEU A 559 -18.24 3.92 26.92
CA LEU A 559 -16.93 3.42 27.35
C LEU A 559 -16.91 2.90 28.80
N ARG A 560 -17.91 3.24 29.63
CA ARG A 560 -18.07 2.72 31.00
C ARG A 560 -18.98 1.50 31.08
N ASP A 561 -19.51 1.05 29.94
CA ASP A 561 -20.45 -0.05 29.84
C ASP A 561 -19.70 -1.36 29.55
N PRO A 562 -19.67 -2.34 30.47
CA PRO A 562 -18.97 -3.60 30.27
C PRO A 562 -19.60 -4.49 29.18
N GLN A 563 -20.81 -4.15 28.71
CA GLN A 563 -21.47 -4.85 27.60
C GLN A 563 -21.31 -4.11 26.26
N PHE A 564 -20.69 -2.91 26.24
CA PHE A 564 -20.23 -2.27 25.01
C PHE A 564 -18.96 -2.97 24.49
N LEU A 565 -19.18 -4.05 23.75
CA LEU A 565 -18.14 -4.88 23.13
C LEU A 565 -18.13 -4.72 21.60
N GLN A 566 -17.06 -5.16 20.95
CA GLN A 566 -16.98 -5.25 19.49
C GLN A 566 -17.88 -6.39 18.97
N THR A 567 -17.98 -6.54 17.64
CA THR A 567 -18.82 -7.56 17.00
C THR A 567 -18.33 -9.00 17.22
N ASN A 568 -17.12 -9.21 17.75
CA ASN A 568 -16.64 -10.52 18.22
C ASN A 568 -17.13 -10.89 19.63
N GLY A 569 -17.74 -9.96 20.38
CA GLY A 569 -18.20 -10.19 21.75
C GLY A 569 -17.10 -10.45 22.78
N GLN A 570 -15.85 -10.06 22.48
CA GLN A 570 -14.69 -10.28 23.35
C GLN A 570 -13.94 -8.98 23.66
N ASP A 571 -13.64 -8.16 22.65
CA ASP A 571 -12.90 -6.91 22.84
C ASP A 571 -13.81 -5.76 23.24
N SER A 572 -13.30 -4.82 24.04
CA SER A 572 -13.99 -3.57 24.37
C SER A 572 -14.37 -2.76 23.12
N GLY A 573 -15.58 -2.22 23.12
CA GLY A 573 -16.17 -1.50 21.99
C GLY A 573 -15.42 -0.23 21.62
N THR A 574 -15.39 0.08 20.33
CA THR A 574 -14.66 1.23 19.77
C THR A 574 -15.61 2.26 19.18
N ILE A 575 -15.37 3.55 19.43
CA ILE A 575 -16.20 4.66 18.93
C ILE A 575 -15.40 5.51 17.93
N LEU A 576 -15.98 5.75 16.75
CA LEU A 576 -15.47 6.69 15.77
C LEU A 576 -16.33 7.95 15.74
N ILE A 577 -15.75 9.11 16.08
CA ILE A 577 -16.36 10.42 15.88
C ILE A 577 -15.86 11.01 14.56
N MET A 578 -16.78 11.36 13.66
CA MET A 578 -16.47 12.02 12.39
C MET A 578 -17.03 13.44 12.39
N SER A 579 -16.26 14.40 11.87
CA SER A 579 -16.67 15.79 11.67
C SER A 579 -16.20 16.28 10.30
N PRO A 580 -17.04 16.98 9.52
CA PRO A 580 -16.60 17.65 8.29
C PRO A 580 -15.83 18.95 8.59
N TYR A 581 -15.95 19.51 9.79
CA TYR A 581 -15.27 20.74 10.20
C TYR A 581 -14.00 20.44 11.02
N LYS A 582 -12.89 21.09 10.63
CA LYS A 582 -11.58 21.03 11.30
C LYS A 582 -11.67 21.43 12.77
N GLU A 583 -12.45 22.47 13.10
CA GLU A 583 -12.51 22.97 14.48
C GLU A 583 -13.24 22.01 15.42
N ALA A 584 -14.45 21.57 15.05
CA ALA A 584 -15.13 20.49 15.78
C ALA A 584 -14.25 19.24 15.94
N PHE A 585 -13.43 18.86 14.95
CA PHE A 585 -12.46 17.76 15.10
C PHE A 585 -11.38 18.05 16.16
N LEU A 586 -10.82 19.27 16.19
CA LEU A 586 -9.83 19.67 17.20
C LEU A 586 -10.45 19.66 18.61
N GLU A 587 -11.65 20.19 18.76
CA GLU A 587 -12.38 20.22 20.03
C GLU A 587 -12.84 18.82 20.50
N TYR A 588 -13.27 17.92 19.61
CA TYR A 588 -13.48 16.51 19.97
C TYR A 588 -12.16 15.84 20.41
N ARG A 589 -11.06 16.09 19.69
CA ARG A 589 -9.73 15.53 20.03
C ARG A 589 -9.21 16.04 21.38
N LYS A 590 -9.54 17.28 21.76
CA LYS A 590 -9.26 17.87 23.08
C LYS A 590 -10.12 17.21 24.17
N ALA A 591 -11.43 17.11 23.97
CA ALA A 591 -12.33 16.45 24.90
C ALA A 591 -11.97 14.97 25.15
N ILE A 592 -11.56 14.23 24.12
CA ILE A 592 -11.07 12.84 24.26
C ILE A 592 -9.78 12.77 25.10
N LYS A 593 -8.82 13.69 24.88
CA LYS A 593 -7.61 13.79 25.72
C LYS A 593 -7.95 14.10 27.18
N GLU A 594 -8.94 14.94 27.43
CA GLU A 594 -9.40 15.25 28.79
C GLU A 594 -10.13 14.08 29.45
N LEU A 595 -10.96 13.34 28.72
CA LEU A 595 -11.61 12.13 29.22
C LEU A 595 -10.56 11.12 29.69
N LYS A 596 -9.55 10.83 28.86
CA LYS A 596 -8.44 9.93 29.23
C LYS A 596 -7.59 10.43 30.41
N LYS A 597 -7.52 11.74 30.66
CA LYS A 597 -6.89 12.30 31.87
C LYS A 597 -7.77 12.17 33.12
N LYS A 598 -9.09 12.26 32.99
CA LYS A 598 -10.07 12.22 34.08
C LYS A 598 -10.52 10.80 34.45
N SER A 599 -10.27 9.83 33.57
CA SER A 599 -10.52 8.40 33.76
C SER A 599 -9.48 7.63 32.93
N PRO A 600 -8.29 7.34 33.50
CA PRO A 600 -7.18 6.69 32.77
C PRO A 600 -7.45 5.21 32.47
N ASP A 601 -8.39 4.62 33.20
CA ASP A 601 -8.89 3.25 33.07
C ASP A 601 -9.93 3.11 31.93
N LEU A 602 -10.05 4.15 31.08
CA LEU A 602 -10.80 4.22 29.81
C LEU A 602 -9.86 4.49 28.60
#